data_AF-P75593-F1
#
_entry.id   AF-P75593-F1
#
_cell.length_a   1.000
_cell.length_b   1.000
_cell.length_c   1.000
_cell.angle_alpha   90.00
_cell.angle_beta   90.00
_cell.angle_gamma   90.00
#
_symmetry.space_group_name_H-M   'P 1'
#
loop_
_entity.id
_entity.type
_entity.pdbx_description
1 polymer ?
#
loop_
_entity_poly.entity_id
_entity_poly.type
_entity_poly.pdbx_seq_one_letter_code
_entity_poly.pdbx_strand_id
1 'polypeptide(L)'
;MLGSIPVLVNRSGSDSNKFQATDQKWSYTDLQSDQTKLNLSAYGEVNGLLNPALVETYFGTTRTSSTANQNSTTVPGIGFKIPEQNNDSKATLITPGLAWTPQDVGNLVVSGTTVSFQLGGWLVTFTDFVKPRAGYLGLQLSGLNASDSDQRELIWAPRPWAAFRGSWVNRLGRVESVWDLKGVWADQAQLAAQAATSSTTTTATGATLPEHPNALAYQISYTDKDSYKASTQGSGQTNSQNNSLYLHLIKPKKVESTTQLDQGLKNLLDPNQVRTKLRQSFGTDHSTQPQPQSLKTTTPVFGAMSGNLGSVLSGGGAGGAGSTNSVDLSPVERVSGSLTINRNFSY
;
A
#
# COMPACT_ATOMS: atom_id res chain seq x y z
N MET A 1 7.54 3.18 -2.19
CA MET A 1 8.68 3.42 -1.28
C MET A 1 8.21 4.10 0.01
N LEU A 2 7.68 5.32 -0.04
CA LEU A 2 7.22 6.04 1.16
C LEU A 2 6.00 5.39 1.86
N GLY A 3 5.25 4.55 1.13
CA GLY A 3 4.08 3.83 1.68
C GLY A 3 2.87 4.73 1.91
N SER A 4 2.78 5.86 1.20
CA SER A 4 1.75 6.88 1.36
C SER A 4 0.80 6.99 0.16
N ILE A 5 0.69 5.95 -0.68
CA ILE A 5 -0.27 5.93 -1.79
C ILE A 5 -1.69 5.93 -1.19
N PRO A 6 -2.56 6.90 -1.53
CA PRO A 6 -3.91 6.96 -1.02
C PRO A 6 -4.78 5.79 -1.51
N VAL A 7 -5.74 5.39 -0.69
CA VAL A 7 -6.70 4.31 -0.99
C VAL A 7 -8.13 4.82 -0.81
N LEU A 8 -9.03 4.48 -1.73
CA LEU A 8 -10.44 4.87 -1.67
C LEU A 8 -11.21 3.88 -0.79
N VAL A 9 -11.98 4.39 0.17
CA VAL A 9 -12.73 3.57 1.13
C VAL A 9 -14.13 4.14 1.39
N ASN A 10 -15.10 3.26 1.64
CA ASN A 10 -16.47 3.60 2.10
C ASN A 10 -16.94 2.73 3.28
N ARG A 11 -16.02 1.95 3.86
CA ARG A 11 -16.18 1.22 5.11
C ARG A 11 -15.07 1.64 6.06
N SER A 12 -15.45 2.17 7.21
CA SER A 12 -14.55 2.76 8.21
C SER A 12 -13.94 1.75 9.18
N GLY A 13 -14.46 0.52 9.21
CA GLY A 13 -13.98 -0.50 10.14
C GLY A 13 -14.44 -0.31 11.59
N SER A 14 -15.39 0.59 11.85
CA SER A 14 -16.17 0.58 13.09
C SER A 14 -17.16 -0.59 13.10
N ASP A 15 -17.64 -1.03 14.26
CA ASP A 15 -18.47 -2.25 14.40
C ASP A 15 -19.70 -2.31 13.49
N SER A 16 -20.34 -1.16 13.22
CA SER A 16 -21.50 -1.07 12.32
C SER A 16 -21.16 -0.87 10.84
N ASN A 17 -19.87 -0.70 10.50
CA ASN A 17 -19.42 -0.30 9.17
C ASN A 17 -18.09 -0.98 8.78
N LYS A 18 -17.95 -2.27 9.11
CA LYS A 18 -16.80 -3.11 8.75
C LYS A 18 -16.92 -3.65 7.32
N PHE A 19 -15.78 -3.69 6.63
CA PHE A 19 -15.57 -4.49 5.43
C PHE A 19 -15.15 -5.91 5.82
N GLN A 20 -15.88 -6.90 5.34
CA GLN A 20 -15.67 -8.32 5.66
C GLN A 20 -14.97 -9.04 4.52
N ALA A 21 -14.29 -10.15 4.82
CA ALA A 21 -13.63 -10.95 3.78
C ALA A 21 -14.61 -11.50 2.73
N THR A 22 -15.86 -11.77 3.12
CA THR A 22 -16.93 -12.20 2.21
C THR A 22 -17.38 -11.12 1.23
N ASP A 23 -17.09 -9.85 1.52
CA ASP A 23 -17.43 -8.74 0.62
C ASP A 23 -16.52 -8.69 -0.62
N GLN A 24 -15.39 -9.40 -0.62
CA GLN A 24 -14.38 -9.37 -1.67
C GLN A 24 -14.22 -10.75 -2.34
N LYS A 25 -14.15 -10.77 -3.68
CA LYS A 25 -13.77 -11.93 -4.48
C LYS A 25 -12.63 -11.60 -5.43
N TRP A 26 -11.87 -12.63 -5.79
CA TRP A 26 -10.66 -12.52 -6.62
C TRP A 26 -10.61 -13.56 -7.74
N SER A 27 -11.22 -14.73 -7.50
CA SER A 27 -11.23 -15.83 -8.46
C SER A 27 -11.94 -15.43 -9.75
N TYR A 28 -11.32 -15.73 -10.90
CA TYR A 28 -11.90 -15.41 -12.19
C TYR A 28 -13.30 -16.00 -12.36
N THR A 29 -13.57 -17.20 -11.85
CA THR A 29 -14.91 -17.82 -11.87
C THR A 29 -15.97 -16.96 -11.19
N ASP A 30 -15.68 -16.38 -10.03
CA ASP A 30 -16.61 -15.50 -9.31
C ASP A 30 -16.80 -14.19 -10.09
N LEU A 31 -15.69 -13.61 -10.57
CA LEU A 31 -15.68 -12.30 -11.24
C LEU A 31 -16.27 -12.34 -12.65
N GLN A 32 -16.18 -13.48 -13.34
CA GLN A 32 -16.79 -13.70 -14.65
C GLN A 32 -18.32 -13.71 -14.54
N SER A 33 -18.85 -14.25 -13.43
CA SER A 33 -20.29 -14.25 -13.15
C SER A 33 -20.78 -12.90 -12.64
N ASP A 34 -20.02 -12.23 -11.77
CA ASP A 34 -20.38 -10.94 -11.17
C ASP A 34 -19.14 -10.10 -10.86
N GLN A 35 -18.87 -9.12 -11.72
CA GLN A 35 -17.71 -8.23 -11.58
C GLN A 35 -17.83 -7.28 -10.37
N THR A 36 -19.02 -7.05 -9.81
CA THR A 36 -19.19 -6.17 -8.64
C THR A 36 -18.43 -6.70 -7.42
N LYS A 37 -18.21 -8.02 -7.36
CA LYS A 37 -17.51 -8.69 -6.25
C LYS A 37 -16.01 -8.38 -6.19
N LEU A 38 -15.44 -7.78 -7.23
CA LEU A 38 -14.06 -7.26 -7.21
C LEU A 38 -13.94 -5.99 -6.38
N ASN A 39 -15.04 -5.24 -6.18
CA ASN A 39 -15.03 -3.92 -5.55
C ASN A 39 -14.07 -2.90 -6.20
N LEU A 40 -13.89 -2.98 -7.52
CA LEU A 40 -13.23 -1.90 -8.27
C LEU A 40 -14.21 -0.72 -8.40
N SER A 41 -13.84 0.44 -7.84
CA SER A 41 -14.66 1.65 -7.86
C SER A 41 -14.71 2.31 -9.23
N ALA A 42 -13.60 2.33 -9.98
CA ALA A 42 -13.49 3.02 -11.28
C ALA A 42 -13.91 4.51 -11.25
N TYR A 43 -13.92 5.13 -10.06
CA TYR A 43 -14.21 6.53 -9.79
C TYR A 43 -13.72 6.90 -8.39
N GLY A 44 -12.87 7.93 -8.31
CA GLY A 44 -12.39 8.53 -7.06
C GLY A 44 -11.09 7.95 -6.50
N GLU A 45 -10.67 6.76 -6.94
CA GLU A 45 -9.37 6.18 -6.58
C GLU A 45 -8.19 6.86 -7.28
N VAL A 46 -6.98 6.51 -6.86
CA VAL A 46 -5.74 6.87 -7.55
C VAL A 46 -5.68 6.17 -8.90
N ASN A 47 -5.43 6.93 -9.98
CA ASN A 47 -5.30 6.38 -11.32
C ASN A 47 -4.06 5.47 -11.47
N GLY A 48 -4.15 4.46 -12.34
CA GLY A 48 -3.02 3.58 -12.69
C GLY A 48 -2.76 2.42 -11.73
N LEU A 49 -3.70 2.13 -10.82
CA LEU A 49 -3.63 0.99 -9.90
C LEU A 49 -4.99 0.32 -9.69
N LEU A 50 -5.00 -0.86 -9.07
CA LEU A 50 -6.21 -1.58 -8.69
C LEU A 50 -6.53 -1.31 -7.20
N ASN A 51 -7.47 -0.41 -6.92
CA ASN A 51 -7.83 0.00 -5.55
C ASN A 51 -8.10 -1.17 -4.59
N PRO A 52 -8.92 -2.20 -4.92
CA PRO A 52 -9.15 -3.32 -3.99
C PRO A 52 -7.86 -4.09 -3.67
N ALA A 53 -6.91 -4.21 -4.58
CA ALA A 53 -5.62 -4.84 -4.29
C ALA A 53 -4.74 -4.00 -3.35
N LEU A 54 -4.85 -2.67 -3.43
CA LEU A 54 -4.20 -1.77 -2.48
C LEU A 54 -4.86 -1.84 -1.09
N VAL A 55 -6.20 -1.94 -1.02
CA VAL A 55 -6.95 -2.23 0.21
C VAL A 55 -6.46 -3.53 0.84
N GLU A 56 -6.33 -4.61 0.07
CA GLU A 56 -5.82 -5.90 0.58
C GLU A 56 -4.36 -5.79 1.02
N THR A 57 -3.53 -5.02 0.31
CA THR A 57 -2.13 -4.79 0.69
C THR A 57 -2.05 -4.14 2.07
N TYR A 58 -2.77 -3.03 2.28
CA TYR A 58 -2.72 -2.27 3.53
C TYR A 58 -3.47 -2.93 4.68
N PHE A 59 -4.69 -3.43 4.47
CA PHE A 59 -5.59 -3.85 5.55
C PHE A 59 -5.74 -5.37 5.67
N GLY A 60 -5.40 -6.14 4.63
CA GLY A 60 -5.28 -7.60 4.71
C GLY A 60 -6.55 -8.35 5.09
N THR A 61 -7.73 -7.86 4.70
CA THR A 61 -9.01 -8.45 5.09
C THR A 61 -9.14 -9.91 4.63
N THR A 62 -8.70 -10.22 3.40
CA THR A 62 -8.77 -11.58 2.86
C THR A 62 -7.77 -12.49 3.60
N ARG A 63 -6.49 -12.11 3.66
CA ARG A 63 -5.42 -12.96 4.26
C ARG A 63 -5.61 -13.27 5.74
N THR A 64 -6.21 -12.35 6.50
CA THR A 64 -6.37 -12.52 7.95
C THR A 64 -7.60 -13.36 8.31
N SER A 65 -8.58 -13.46 7.40
CA SER A 65 -9.82 -14.23 7.65
C SER A 65 -9.58 -15.73 7.80
N SER A 66 -8.53 -16.26 7.15
CA SER A 66 -8.11 -17.66 7.30
C SER A 66 -7.31 -17.92 8.57
N THR A 67 -6.73 -16.88 9.20
CA THR A 67 -5.87 -17.01 10.39
C THR A 67 -6.52 -16.51 11.68
N ALA A 68 -7.72 -15.94 11.61
CA ALA A 68 -8.41 -15.30 12.74
C ALA A 68 -8.65 -16.24 13.94
N ASN A 69 -8.57 -17.55 13.76
CA ASN A 69 -8.68 -18.54 14.85
C ASN A 69 -7.35 -18.91 15.53
N GLN A 70 -6.21 -18.36 15.11
CA GLN A 70 -4.89 -18.84 15.56
C GLN A 70 -4.03 -17.81 16.29
N ASN A 71 -4.26 -16.49 16.13
CA ASN A 71 -3.51 -15.44 16.84
C ASN A 71 -4.33 -14.15 16.90
N SER A 72 -4.08 -13.32 17.92
CA SER A 72 -4.77 -12.04 18.28
C SER A 72 -4.75 -10.93 17.20
N THR A 73 -4.57 -11.25 15.93
CA THR A 73 -4.53 -10.34 14.80
C THR A 73 -5.95 -9.92 14.42
N THR A 74 -6.28 -8.65 14.71
CA THR A 74 -7.58 -8.08 14.37
C THR A 74 -7.52 -7.41 12.99
N VAL A 75 -8.49 -7.66 12.12
CA VAL A 75 -8.59 -6.93 10.85
C VAL A 75 -9.13 -5.53 11.12
N PRO A 76 -8.51 -4.44 10.61
CA PRO A 76 -9.03 -3.09 10.78
C PRO A 76 -10.46 -2.89 10.27
N GLY A 77 -10.91 -3.72 9.33
CA GLY A 77 -12.25 -3.69 8.73
C GLY A 77 -12.47 -2.51 7.79
N ILE A 78 -11.40 -1.86 7.34
CA ILE A 78 -11.45 -0.73 6.41
C ILE A 78 -11.45 -1.26 4.97
N GLY A 79 -12.27 -0.67 4.09
CA GLY A 79 -12.28 -1.04 2.68
C GLY A 79 -13.28 -0.26 1.83
N PHE A 80 -13.41 -0.69 0.59
CA PHE A 80 -14.43 -0.20 -0.34
C PHE A 80 -15.32 -1.38 -0.75
N LYS A 81 -16.64 -1.20 -0.62
CA LYS A 81 -17.65 -2.15 -1.10
C LYS A 81 -18.56 -1.45 -2.10
N ILE A 82 -18.81 -2.06 -3.25
CA ILE A 82 -19.78 -1.54 -4.22
C ILE A 82 -21.15 -1.39 -3.52
N PRO A 83 -21.85 -0.25 -3.69
CA PRO A 83 -23.14 -0.04 -3.03
C PRO A 83 -24.16 -1.09 -3.48
N GLU A 84 -24.90 -1.65 -2.52
CA GLU A 84 -25.97 -2.60 -2.77
C GLU A 84 -27.34 -1.95 -2.55
N GLN A 85 -28.34 -2.45 -3.28
CA GLN A 85 -29.75 -2.04 -3.16
C GLN A 85 -29.91 -0.53 -3.34
N ASN A 86 -30.51 0.17 -2.37
CA ASN A 86 -30.86 1.58 -2.42
C ASN A 86 -29.84 2.51 -1.75
N ASN A 87 -28.64 2.01 -1.47
CA ASN A 87 -27.60 2.79 -0.81
C ASN A 87 -26.73 3.49 -1.85
N ASP A 88 -26.43 4.76 -1.61
CA ASP A 88 -25.37 5.45 -2.35
C ASP A 88 -24.00 5.16 -1.70
N SER A 89 -22.92 5.24 -2.47
CA SER A 89 -21.57 5.13 -1.95
C SER A 89 -20.97 6.53 -1.76
N LYS A 90 -20.74 6.89 -0.50
CA LYS A 90 -19.96 8.07 -0.09
C LYS A 90 -18.57 7.61 0.33
N ALA A 91 -17.62 7.69 -0.59
CA ALA A 91 -16.26 7.26 -0.37
C ALA A 91 -15.32 8.46 -0.15
N THR A 92 -14.17 8.22 0.45
CA THR A 92 -13.07 9.20 0.52
C THR A 92 -11.73 8.50 0.38
N LEU A 93 -10.73 9.24 -0.11
CA LEU A 93 -9.35 8.78 -0.09
C LEU A 93 -8.79 8.94 1.32
N ILE A 94 -7.99 7.97 1.76
CA ILE A 94 -7.23 8.01 3.01
C ILE A 94 -5.79 7.54 2.77
N THR A 95 -4.87 7.91 3.66
CA THR A 95 -3.51 7.34 3.69
C THR A 95 -3.40 6.33 4.84
N PRO A 96 -2.51 5.32 4.77
CA PRO A 96 -2.42 4.26 5.79
C PRO A 96 -1.81 4.74 7.12
N GLY A 97 -1.42 6.02 7.25
CA GLY A 97 -0.90 6.56 8.50
C GLY A 97 0.62 6.53 8.69
N LEU A 98 1.39 6.18 7.65
CA LEU A 98 2.84 6.37 7.65
C LEU A 98 3.18 7.86 7.49
N ALA A 99 4.24 8.31 8.16
CA ALA A 99 4.65 9.72 8.22
C ALA A 99 5.90 10.06 7.39
N TRP A 100 6.35 9.14 6.52
CA TRP A 100 7.44 9.42 5.59
C TRP A 100 7.01 10.42 4.51
N THR A 101 7.88 11.37 4.18
CA THR A 101 7.65 12.43 3.21
C THR A 101 8.62 12.32 2.02
N PRO A 102 8.31 12.91 0.86
CA PRO A 102 9.25 12.97 -0.26
C PRO A 102 10.48 13.84 0.01
N GLN A 103 10.52 14.58 1.12
CA GLN A 103 11.68 15.38 1.57
C GLN A 103 12.63 14.57 2.47
N ASP A 104 12.26 13.34 2.83
CA ASP A 104 13.04 12.44 3.67
C ASP A 104 14.18 11.82 2.86
N VAL A 105 15.12 12.67 2.44
CA VAL A 105 16.24 12.34 1.56
C VAL A 105 17.55 12.46 2.34
N GLY A 106 18.24 11.34 2.48
CA GLY A 106 19.52 11.23 3.17
C GLY A 106 20.68 11.78 2.35
N ASN A 107 21.86 11.81 2.96
CA ASN A 107 23.08 12.20 2.27
C ASN A 107 23.42 11.19 1.14
N LEU A 108 24.01 11.71 0.07
CA LEU A 108 24.52 10.91 -1.03
C LEU A 108 25.83 10.20 -0.61
N VAL A 109 25.98 8.93 -0.97
CA VAL A 109 27.20 8.16 -0.80
C VAL A 109 27.60 7.47 -2.11
N VAL A 110 28.89 7.23 -2.30
CA VAL A 110 29.45 6.65 -3.53
C VAL A 110 30.19 5.36 -3.20
N SER A 111 29.90 4.29 -3.94
CA SER A 111 30.60 3.01 -3.83
C SER A 111 30.86 2.45 -5.24
N GLY A 112 32.13 2.43 -5.66
CA GLY A 112 32.50 2.10 -7.03
C GLY A 112 31.86 3.05 -8.05
N THR A 113 31.10 2.52 -9.01
CA THR A 113 30.33 3.28 -10.02
C THR A 113 28.86 3.46 -9.64
N THR A 114 28.51 3.27 -8.37
CA THR A 114 27.14 3.39 -7.88
C THR A 114 27.00 4.58 -6.93
N VAL A 115 25.81 5.18 -6.91
CA VAL A 115 25.46 6.25 -5.97
C VAL A 115 24.23 5.82 -5.16
N SER A 116 24.24 6.08 -3.87
CA SER A 116 23.14 5.69 -2.97
C SER A 116 22.72 6.81 -2.05
N PHE A 117 21.45 6.81 -1.66
CA PHE A 117 20.92 7.66 -0.59
C PHE A 117 19.73 6.99 0.09
N GLN A 118 19.48 7.37 1.33
CA GLN A 118 18.29 6.93 2.06
C GLN A 118 17.08 7.75 1.60
N LEU A 119 15.97 7.11 1.24
CA LEU A 119 14.68 7.71 0.88
C LEU A 119 13.59 7.15 1.80
N GLY A 120 13.21 7.92 2.82
CA GLY A 120 12.37 7.43 3.91
C GLY A 120 12.95 6.14 4.51
N GLY A 121 12.16 5.08 4.59
CA GLY A 121 12.59 3.76 5.07
C GLY A 121 13.38 2.89 4.07
N TRP A 122 13.75 3.40 2.89
CA TRP A 122 14.45 2.63 1.85
C TRP A 122 15.82 3.21 1.50
N LEU A 123 16.85 2.41 1.54
CA LEU A 123 18.14 2.75 0.97
C LEU A 123 18.14 2.42 -0.53
N VAL A 124 18.32 3.44 -1.35
CA VAL A 124 18.23 3.40 -2.81
C VAL A 124 19.62 3.48 -3.40
N THR A 125 19.98 2.54 -4.26
CA THR A 125 21.26 2.54 -4.97
C THR A 125 21.04 2.52 -6.47
N PHE A 126 21.58 3.53 -7.16
CA PHE A 126 21.62 3.62 -8.61
C PHE A 126 22.83 2.86 -9.13
N THR A 127 22.58 1.66 -9.62
CA THR A 127 23.64 0.71 -10.03
C THR A 127 24.06 0.87 -11.49
N ASP A 128 23.16 1.33 -12.35
CA ASP A 128 23.37 1.42 -13.81
C ASP A 128 23.19 2.84 -14.35
N PHE A 129 23.57 3.84 -13.55
CA PHE A 129 23.52 5.26 -13.96
C PHE A 129 24.86 5.76 -14.49
N VAL A 130 25.95 5.59 -13.72
CA VAL A 130 27.30 6.06 -14.12
C VAL A 130 27.88 5.21 -15.25
N LYS A 131 27.73 3.88 -15.17
CA LYS A 131 28.14 2.89 -16.19
C LYS A 131 26.98 1.93 -16.45
N PRO A 132 25.99 2.32 -17.28
CA PRO A 132 24.81 1.51 -17.52
C PRO A 132 25.13 0.15 -18.15
N ARG A 133 24.67 -0.95 -17.54
CA ARG A 133 24.75 -2.30 -18.11
C ARG A 133 23.39 -2.66 -18.72
N ALA A 134 23.39 -3.00 -20.01
CA ALA A 134 22.18 -3.42 -20.69
C ALA A 134 21.58 -4.68 -20.05
N GLY A 135 20.24 -4.72 -19.94
CA GLY A 135 19.54 -5.85 -19.34
C GLY A 135 19.54 -5.86 -17.81
N TYR A 136 20.04 -4.84 -17.11
CA TYR A 136 19.90 -4.72 -15.66
C TYR A 136 18.73 -3.80 -15.29
N LEU A 137 18.07 -4.08 -14.15
CA LEU A 137 17.01 -3.24 -13.60
C LEU A 137 17.47 -1.80 -13.27
N GLY A 138 18.76 -1.63 -12.94
CA GLY A 138 19.38 -0.34 -12.65
C GLY A 138 19.27 0.17 -11.22
N LEU A 139 18.44 -0.45 -10.38
CA LEU A 139 18.27 -0.10 -8.97
C LEU A 139 18.47 -1.29 -8.03
N GLN A 140 18.99 -1.01 -6.84
CA GLN A 140 18.90 -1.88 -5.66
C GLN A 140 18.16 -1.13 -4.54
N LEU A 141 17.27 -1.84 -3.85
CA LEU A 141 16.43 -1.29 -2.79
C LEU A 141 16.60 -2.13 -1.52
N SER A 142 17.00 -1.51 -0.41
CA SER A 142 17.07 -2.15 0.92
C SER A 142 16.17 -1.41 1.90
N GLY A 143 15.04 -2.01 2.27
CA GLY A 143 14.05 -1.41 3.16
C GLY A 143 14.21 -1.82 4.62
N LEU A 144 13.73 -0.98 5.54
CA LEU A 144 13.48 -1.37 6.93
C LEU A 144 12.48 -2.55 6.98
N ASN A 145 12.67 -3.46 7.92
CA ASN A 145 11.85 -4.67 8.07
C ASN A 145 10.74 -4.50 9.12
N ALA A 146 9.48 -4.44 8.70
CA ALA A 146 8.33 -4.32 9.63
C ALA A 146 8.06 -5.57 10.49
N SER A 147 8.69 -6.72 10.18
CA SER A 147 8.59 -7.93 11.01
C SER A 147 9.45 -7.83 12.27
N ASP A 148 10.54 -7.05 12.20
CA ASP A 148 11.39 -6.72 13.34
C ASP A 148 10.73 -5.62 14.17
N SER A 149 10.66 -5.78 15.50
CA SER A 149 9.91 -4.87 16.38
C SER A 149 10.47 -3.44 16.35
N ASP A 150 11.79 -3.31 16.45
CA ASP A 150 12.44 -1.99 16.55
C ASP A 150 12.35 -1.23 15.22
N GLN A 151 12.58 -1.94 14.10
CA GLN A 151 12.38 -1.36 12.77
C GLN A 151 10.92 -1.02 12.49
N ARG A 152 9.95 -1.83 12.95
CA ARG A 152 8.52 -1.53 12.84
C ARG A 152 8.16 -0.24 13.58
N GLU A 153 8.68 -0.05 14.79
CA GLU A 153 8.43 1.17 15.56
C GLU A 153 9.03 2.41 14.89
N LEU A 154 10.22 2.29 14.27
CA LEU A 154 10.76 3.34 13.42
C LEU A 154 9.90 3.61 12.18
N ILE A 155 9.48 2.57 11.46
CA ILE A 155 8.62 2.68 10.25
C ILE A 155 7.33 3.45 10.55
N TRP A 156 6.73 3.15 11.71
CA TRP A 156 5.48 3.74 12.16
C TRP A 156 5.66 4.94 13.07
N ALA A 157 6.86 5.47 13.28
CA ALA A 157 7.05 6.64 14.12
C ALA A 157 6.30 7.86 13.55
N PRO A 158 5.75 8.76 14.38
CA PRO A 158 5.10 9.98 13.89
C PRO A 158 6.08 10.98 13.26
N ARG A 159 7.37 10.90 13.62
CA ARG A 159 8.46 11.73 13.05
C ARG A 159 9.66 10.86 12.65
N PRO A 160 9.50 9.95 11.68
CA PRO A 160 10.47 8.87 11.47
C PRO A 160 11.80 9.40 10.92
N TRP A 161 11.79 10.47 10.11
CA TRP A 161 13.01 11.07 9.59
C TRP A 161 13.84 11.81 10.65
N ALA A 162 13.23 12.25 11.75
CA ALA A 162 13.95 12.86 12.87
C ALA A 162 14.92 11.86 13.56
N ALA A 163 14.76 10.56 13.31
CA ALA A 163 15.67 9.52 13.77
C ALA A 163 16.91 9.36 12.88
N PHE A 164 16.91 9.79 11.61
CA PHE A 164 18.02 9.53 10.69
C PHE A 164 19.32 10.27 11.11
N ARG A 165 20.46 9.58 11.07
CA ARG A 165 21.79 10.10 11.46
C ARG A 165 22.86 9.96 10.38
N GLY A 166 22.44 9.80 9.12
CA GLY A 166 23.34 9.72 7.99
C GLY A 166 23.67 8.30 7.57
N SER A 167 24.26 8.21 6.38
CA SER A 167 24.74 6.97 5.76
C SER A 167 26.20 7.10 5.33
N TRP A 168 26.94 5.99 5.32
CA TRP A 168 28.32 5.93 4.82
C TRP A 168 28.61 4.58 4.18
N VAL A 169 29.68 4.49 3.40
CA VAL A 169 30.16 3.24 2.81
C VAL A 169 31.22 2.63 3.72
N ASN A 170 31.07 1.37 4.08
CA ASN A 170 32.07 0.65 4.86
C ASN A 170 33.22 0.12 3.98
N ARG A 171 34.24 -0.48 4.60
CA ARG A 171 35.43 -1.00 3.90
C ARG A 171 35.14 -2.09 2.87
N LEU A 172 33.98 -2.73 2.94
CA LEU A 172 33.55 -3.79 2.01
C LEU A 172 32.68 -3.24 0.86
N GLY A 173 32.51 -1.92 0.76
CA GLY A 173 31.68 -1.29 -0.27
C GLY A 173 30.17 -1.36 0.00
N ARG A 174 29.75 -1.82 1.18
CA ARG A 174 28.34 -1.85 1.61
C ARG A 174 27.97 -0.52 2.25
N VAL A 175 26.72 -0.09 2.06
CA VAL A 175 26.23 1.17 2.63
C VAL A 175 25.56 0.87 3.98
N GLU A 176 25.94 1.66 4.98
CA GLU A 176 25.44 1.59 6.36
C GLU A 176 24.68 2.87 6.68
N SER A 177 23.57 2.76 7.42
CA SER A 177 22.77 3.91 7.87
C SER A 177 22.50 3.82 9.37
N VAL A 178 22.49 4.95 10.06
CA VAL A 178 22.22 5.03 11.51
C VAL A 178 20.93 5.76 11.80
N TRP A 179 20.23 5.26 12.82
CA TRP A 179 18.97 5.77 13.31
C TRP A 179 19.05 5.91 14.84
N ASP A 180 18.67 7.07 15.37
CA ASP A 180 18.54 7.35 16.81
C ASP A 180 17.07 7.25 17.21
N LEU A 181 16.75 6.24 18.02
CA LEU A 181 15.39 5.84 18.31
C LEU A 181 14.83 6.53 19.57
N LYS A 182 15.62 7.34 20.28
CA LYS A 182 15.17 8.07 21.48
C LYS A 182 13.87 8.85 21.25
N GLY A 183 13.79 9.57 20.13
CA GLY A 183 12.60 10.33 19.75
C GLY A 183 11.39 9.45 19.41
N VAL A 184 11.63 8.26 18.84
CA VAL A 184 10.57 7.27 18.53
C VAL A 184 9.91 6.79 19.82
N TRP A 185 10.73 6.43 20.83
CA TRP A 185 10.25 5.97 22.13
C TRP A 185 9.55 7.07 22.92
N ALA A 186 10.08 8.30 22.89
CA ALA A 186 9.45 9.44 23.54
C ALA A 186 8.06 9.75 22.96
N ASP A 187 7.95 9.79 21.63
CA ASP A 187 6.67 10.03 20.94
C ASP A 187 5.66 8.88 21.22
N GLN A 188 6.13 7.64 21.28
CA GLN A 188 5.28 6.49 21.64
C GLN A 188 4.73 6.61 23.07
N ALA A 189 5.56 6.98 24.05
CA ALA A 189 5.13 7.16 25.43
C ALA A 189 4.10 8.29 25.57
N GLN A 190 4.29 9.40 24.85
CA GLN A 190 3.34 10.51 24.84
C GLN A 190 1.98 10.11 24.24
N LEU A 191 1.99 9.39 23.11
CA LEU A 191 0.76 8.89 22.49
C LEU A 191 0.00 7.91 23.39
N ALA A 192 0.72 7.03 24.11
CA ALA A 192 0.12 6.12 25.08
C ALA A 192 -0.55 6.88 26.24
N ALA A 193 0.10 7.94 26.74
CA ALA A 193 -0.47 8.80 27.79
C ALA A 193 -1.71 9.58 27.31
N GLN A 194 -1.72 10.04 26.05
CA GLN A 194 -2.90 10.71 25.46
C GLN A 194 -4.06 9.75 25.25
N ALA A 195 -3.80 8.52 24.79
CA ALA A 195 -4.83 7.49 24.62
C ALA A 195 -5.48 7.10 25.96
N ALA A 196 -4.73 7.14 27.07
CA ALA A 196 -5.26 6.88 28.41
C ALA A 196 -6.17 8.00 28.94
N THR A 197 -6.10 9.22 28.38
CA THR A 197 -6.79 10.42 28.90
C THR A 197 -7.87 10.98 27.97
N SER A 198 -7.83 10.68 26.66
CA SER A 198 -8.71 11.28 25.66
C SER A 198 -9.86 10.37 25.26
N SER A 199 -11.10 10.84 25.46
CA SER A 199 -12.33 10.18 25.04
C SER A 199 -12.92 10.71 23.70
N THR A 200 -12.19 11.54 22.95
CA THR A 200 -12.79 12.28 21.82
C THR A 200 -11.86 12.47 20.60
N THR A 201 -12.37 12.12 19.42
CA THR A 201 -11.76 12.36 18.09
C THR A 201 -12.03 13.79 17.62
N THR A 202 -11.03 14.66 17.56
CA THR A 202 -11.16 16.10 17.19
C THR A 202 -11.47 16.33 15.71
N THR A 203 -10.95 15.49 14.80
CA THR A 203 -11.11 15.65 13.34
C THR A 203 -12.57 15.47 12.88
N ALA A 204 -13.30 14.65 13.63
CA ALA A 204 -14.72 14.39 13.44
C ALA A 204 -15.56 15.68 13.52
N THR A 205 -15.27 16.50 14.52
CA THR A 205 -16.05 17.69 14.89
C THR A 205 -15.47 18.97 14.29
N GLY A 206 -14.17 18.99 13.97
CA GLY A 206 -13.50 20.10 13.31
C GLY A 206 -13.54 20.01 11.77
N ALA A 207 -13.27 21.14 11.11
CA ALA A 207 -12.96 21.20 9.67
C ALA A 207 -11.44 21.37 9.42
N THR A 208 -10.62 21.21 10.45
CA THR A 208 -9.16 21.40 10.38
C THR A 208 -8.46 20.08 10.09
N LEU A 209 -7.42 20.13 9.24
CA LEU A 209 -6.51 19.00 9.08
C LEU A 209 -5.65 18.84 10.35
N PRO A 210 -5.35 17.61 10.78
CA PRO A 210 -4.41 17.38 11.86
C PRO A 210 -2.97 17.69 11.39
N GLU A 211 -2.09 17.97 12.37
CA GLU A 211 -0.65 18.14 12.16
C GLU A 211 0.04 16.78 11.91
N HIS A 212 -0.27 16.17 10.76
CA HIS A 212 0.39 14.97 10.26
C HIS A 212 0.92 15.27 8.85
N PRO A 213 2.17 14.91 8.51
CA PRO A 213 2.78 15.33 7.24
C PRO A 213 2.06 14.82 5.99
N ASN A 214 1.30 13.73 6.13
CA ASN A 214 0.48 13.14 5.08
C ASN A 214 -1.04 13.34 5.29
N ALA A 215 -1.45 14.31 6.11
CA ALA A 215 -2.85 14.75 6.19
C ALA A 215 -3.20 15.60 4.96
N LEU A 216 -4.24 15.18 4.24
CA LEU A 216 -4.63 15.80 2.97
C LEU A 216 -6.14 16.05 2.97
N ALA A 217 -6.56 17.19 2.41
CA ALA A 217 -7.96 17.63 2.37
C ALA A 217 -8.77 16.89 1.28
N TYR A 218 -8.79 15.55 1.35
CA TYR A 218 -9.59 14.73 0.43
C TYR A 218 -11.09 15.02 0.58
N GLN A 219 -11.78 14.92 -0.55
CA GLN A 219 -13.20 15.23 -0.69
C GLN A 219 -14.01 13.95 -0.92
N ILE A 220 -15.33 14.06 -0.76
CA ILE A 220 -16.26 12.95 -0.96
C ILE A 220 -16.33 12.59 -2.45
N SER A 221 -16.09 11.32 -2.75
CA SER A 221 -16.44 10.70 -4.03
C SER A 221 -17.80 10.03 -3.89
N TYR A 222 -18.81 10.60 -4.55
CA TYR A 222 -20.21 10.21 -4.38
C TYR A 222 -20.75 9.54 -5.63
N THR A 223 -21.24 8.31 -5.49
CA THR A 223 -21.82 7.51 -6.58
C THR A 223 -23.15 6.94 -6.12
N ASP A 224 -24.10 6.83 -7.04
CA ASP A 224 -25.38 6.20 -6.75
C ASP A 224 -25.31 4.68 -6.97
N LYS A 225 -26.32 3.97 -6.48
CA LYS A 225 -26.47 2.53 -6.65
C LYS A 225 -26.54 2.07 -8.11
N ASP A 226 -27.05 2.94 -9.00
CA ASP A 226 -27.33 2.63 -10.40
C ASP A 226 -26.08 2.88 -11.27
N SER A 227 -25.10 3.64 -10.78
CA SER A 227 -23.76 3.82 -11.39
C SER A 227 -23.03 2.48 -11.59
N TYR A 228 -23.37 1.48 -10.77
CA TYR A 228 -22.82 0.13 -10.81
C TYR A 228 -23.86 -0.92 -11.24
N LYS A 229 -24.72 -0.57 -12.20
CA LYS A 229 -25.56 -1.56 -12.88
C LYS A 229 -25.05 -1.80 -14.28
N ALA A 230 -24.94 -3.08 -14.64
CA ALA A 230 -24.81 -3.44 -16.04
C ALA A 230 -25.98 -2.83 -16.82
N SER A 231 -25.72 -2.40 -18.06
CA SER A 231 -26.77 -1.94 -18.95
C SER A 231 -27.79 -3.05 -19.14
N THR A 232 -28.92 -2.97 -18.44
CA THR A 232 -30.05 -3.85 -18.69
C THR A 232 -30.70 -3.38 -19.97
N GLN A 233 -31.05 -4.34 -20.84
CA GLN A 233 -31.70 -4.08 -22.11
C GLN A 233 -32.84 -3.08 -21.92
N GLY A 234 -32.72 -1.89 -22.50
CA GLY A 234 -33.89 -1.11 -22.83
C GLY A 234 -34.80 -2.00 -23.68
N SER A 235 -36.09 -2.05 -23.37
CA SER A 235 -37.08 -2.83 -24.11
C SER A 235 -37.01 -2.49 -25.60
N GLY A 236 -36.26 -3.27 -26.39
CA GLY A 236 -36.02 -3.00 -27.82
C GLY A 236 -34.62 -3.33 -28.37
N GLN A 237 -33.60 -3.58 -27.54
CA GLN A 237 -32.27 -3.98 -28.02
C GLN A 237 -31.98 -5.47 -27.81
N THR A 238 -32.25 -6.28 -28.84
CA THR A 238 -32.08 -7.73 -28.85
C THR A 238 -30.64 -8.24 -28.94
N ASN A 239 -29.60 -7.39 -28.84
CA ASN A 239 -28.21 -7.79 -29.10
C ASN A 239 -27.14 -7.17 -28.17
N SER A 240 -27.46 -6.74 -26.95
CA SER A 240 -26.38 -6.33 -26.02
C SER A 240 -25.70 -7.57 -25.43
N GLN A 241 -24.57 -7.96 -26.02
CA GLN A 241 -23.74 -9.08 -25.55
C GLN A 241 -22.83 -8.70 -24.37
N ASN A 242 -22.85 -7.44 -23.92
CA ASN A 242 -21.93 -6.96 -22.90
C ASN A 242 -22.66 -6.61 -21.60
N ASN A 243 -22.53 -7.50 -20.62
CA ASN A 243 -23.06 -7.32 -19.26
C ASN A 243 -22.01 -6.76 -18.29
N SER A 244 -20.92 -6.17 -18.80
CA SER A 244 -19.86 -5.59 -17.98
C SER A 244 -20.37 -4.40 -17.17
N LEU A 245 -20.04 -4.40 -15.88
CA LEU A 245 -20.26 -3.28 -14.97
C LEU A 245 -19.54 -2.00 -15.44
N TYR A 246 -18.41 -2.20 -16.09
CA TYR A 246 -17.46 -1.15 -16.46
C TYR A 246 -17.54 -0.81 -17.95
N LEU A 247 -18.66 -1.10 -18.62
CA LEU A 247 -18.89 -0.74 -20.01
C LEU A 247 -18.89 0.79 -20.22
N HIS A 248 -19.47 1.52 -19.27
CA HIS A 248 -19.53 2.97 -19.28
C HIS A 248 -18.66 3.55 -18.16
N LEU A 249 -18.28 4.82 -18.31
CA LEU A 249 -17.69 5.57 -17.22
C LEU A 249 -18.66 5.63 -16.04
N ILE A 250 -18.16 5.38 -14.84
CA ILE A 250 -18.96 5.46 -13.61
C ILE A 250 -19.40 6.91 -13.42
N LYS A 251 -20.71 7.15 -13.51
CA LYS A 251 -21.30 8.48 -13.37
C LYS A 251 -21.40 8.84 -11.89
N PRO A 252 -20.77 9.94 -11.44
CA PRO A 252 -20.91 10.39 -10.07
C PRO A 252 -22.26 11.08 -9.83
N LYS A 253 -22.64 11.12 -8.56
CA LYS A 253 -23.77 11.89 -8.05
C LYS A 253 -23.28 13.25 -7.54
N LYS A 254 -24.09 14.30 -7.75
CA LYS A 254 -23.78 15.66 -7.29
C LYS A 254 -23.68 15.68 -5.75
N VAL A 255 -22.61 16.28 -5.23
CA VAL A 255 -22.45 16.55 -3.80
C VAL A 255 -23.25 17.81 -3.45
N GLU A 256 -24.20 17.67 -2.53
CA GLU A 256 -25.02 18.77 -2.02
C GLU A 256 -24.57 19.16 -0.60
N SER A 257 -25.07 20.28 -0.05
CA SER A 257 -24.70 20.73 1.31
C SER A 257 -25.06 19.73 2.41
N THR A 258 -26.02 18.84 2.16
CA THR A 258 -26.45 17.74 3.04
C THR A 258 -25.62 16.47 2.87
N THR A 259 -24.77 16.40 1.83
CA THR A 259 -23.94 15.22 1.56
C THR A 259 -22.71 15.25 2.46
N GLN A 260 -22.69 14.36 3.45
CA GLN A 260 -21.60 14.25 4.42
C GLN A 260 -21.10 12.81 4.49
N LEU A 261 -19.80 12.66 4.75
CA LEU A 261 -19.22 11.37 5.15
C LEU A 261 -19.80 10.97 6.51
N ASP A 262 -19.98 9.67 6.70
CA ASP A 262 -20.24 9.13 8.02
C ASP A 262 -19.06 9.47 8.94
N GLN A 263 -19.34 9.73 10.22
CA GLN A 263 -18.33 10.21 11.16
C GLN A 263 -17.12 9.28 11.26
N GLY A 264 -17.35 7.97 11.20
CA GLY A 264 -16.29 6.96 11.17
C GLY A 264 -15.35 7.11 9.98
N LEU A 265 -15.87 7.43 8.78
CA LEU A 265 -15.06 7.67 7.58
C LEU A 265 -14.34 9.02 7.65
N LYS A 266 -15.03 10.07 8.11
CA LYS A 266 -14.43 11.41 8.29
C LYS A 266 -13.24 11.35 9.25
N ASN A 267 -13.31 10.54 10.31
CA ASN A 267 -12.21 10.34 11.23
C ASN A 267 -10.95 9.75 10.57
N LEU A 268 -11.09 8.91 9.55
CA LEU A 268 -9.94 8.32 8.85
C LEU A 268 -9.20 9.31 7.96
N LEU A 269 -9.72 10.53 7.75
CA LEU A 269 -8.97 11.62 7.12
C LEU A 269 -7.82 12.12 8.00
N ASP A 270 -7.86 11.84 9.31
CA ASP A 270 -6.69 11.92 10.17
C ASP A 270 -5.88 10.62 10.06
N PRO A 271 -4.68 10.65 9.44
CA PRO A 271 -3.89 9.44 9.26
C PRO A 271 -3.48 8.76 10.57
N ASN A 272 -3.48 9.48 11.71
CA ASN A 272 -3.23 8.88 13.02
C ASN A 272 -4.33 7.90 13.45
N GLN A 273 -5.58 8.11 13.02
CA GLN A 273 -6.68 7.18 13.29
C GLN A 273 -6.49 5.86 12.52
N VAL A 274 -6.05 5.96 11.26
CA VAL A 274 -5.73 4.80 10.43
C VAL A 274 -4.51 4.06 10.99
N ARG A 275 -3.45 4.80 11.35
CA ARG A 275 -2.26 4.29 12.03
C ARG A 275 -2.61 3.51 13.30
N THR A 276 -3.50 4.05 14.12
CA THR A 276 -3.91 3.41 15.38
C THR A 276 -4.59 2.06 15.10
N LYS A 277 -5.55 2.02 14.18
CA LYS A 277 -6.22 0.78 13.77
C LYS A 277 -5.25 -0.26 13.20
N LEU A 278 -4.29 0.16 12.37
CA LEU A 278 -3.27 -0.74 11.82
C LEU A 278 -2.28 -1.23 12.88
N ARG A 279 -1.82 -0.38 13.79
CA ARG A 279 -0.94 -0.82 14.89
C ARG A 279 -1.63 -1.80 15.83
N GLN A 280 -2.92 -1.61 16.10
CA GLN A 280 -3.73 -2.60 16.83
C GLN A 280 -3.80 -3.96 16.11
N SER A 281 -3.88 -3.95 14.77
CA SER A 281 -3.89 -5.18 13.97
C SER A 281 -2.58 -5.97 14.06
N PHE A 282 -1.44 -5.32 14.32
CA PHE A 282 -0.14 -6.01 14.41
C PHE A 282 -0.01 -6.91 15.65
N GLY A 283 -0.91 -6.79 16.63
CA GLY A 283 -1.21 -7.87 17.58
C GLY A 283 -0.13 -8.24 18.60
N THR A 284 1.00 -7.53 18.68
CA THR A 284 2.05 -7.86 19.68
C THR A 284 2.75 -6.61 20.22
N ASP A 285 2.67 -6.39 21.52
CA ASP A 285 3.57 -5.51 22.28
C ASP A 285 4.65 -6.36 22.94
N HIS A 286 5.66 -6.73 22.15
CA HIS A 286 6.87 -7.38 22.66
C HIS A 286 7.96 -6.33 22.82
N SER A 287 7.72 -5.33 23.68
CA SER A 287 8.75 -4.38 24.08
C SER A 287 9.99 -5.15 24.58
N THR A 288 11.04 -5.17 23.77
CA THR A 288 12.36 -5.65 24.16
C THR A 288 12.91 -4.65 25.16
N GLN A 289 12.93 -5.02 26.44
CA GLN A 289 13.57 -4.22 27.48
C GLN A 289 15.04 -4.65 27.65
N PRO A 290 16.02 -3.73 27.66
CA PRO A 290 15.88 -2.30 27.40
C PRO A 290 15.64 -1.99 25.92
N GLN A 291 14.76 -1.03 25.64
CA GLN A 291 14.48 -0.60 24.27
C GLN A 291 15.76 -0.02 23.62
N PRO A 292 16.18 -0.51 22.43
CA PRO A 292 17.39 -0.03 21.79
C PRO A 292 17.33 1.46 21.49
N GLN A 293 18.37 2.20 21.89
CA GLN A 293 18.40 3.66 21.71
C GLN A 293 18.87 4.07 20.31
N SER A 294 19.47 3.14 19.55
CA SER A 294 19.92 3.36 18.19
C SER A 294 19.86 2.08 17.37
N LEU A 295 19.63 2.21 16.08
CA LEU A 295 19.66 1.12 15.10
C LEU A 295 20.71 1.45 14.02
N LYS A 296 21.46 0.44 13.59
CA LYS A 296 22.34 0.52 12.43
C LYS A 296 21.91 -0.51 11.39
N THR A 297 21.63 -0.07 10.18
CA THR A 297 21.29 -0.96 9.05
C THR A 297 22.45 -1.05 8.07
N THR A 298 22.50 -2.11 7.26
CA THR A 298 23.54 -2.30 6.25
C THR A 298 22.94 -3.02 5.05
N THR A 299 23.21 -2.55 3.82
CA THR A 299 22.76 -3.23 2.60
C THR A 299 23.23 -4.68 2.59
N PRO A 300 22.47 -5.67 2.09
CA PRO A 300 22.99 -7.01 1.89
C PRO A 300 24.09 -7.01 0.82
N VAL A 301 24.81 -8.14 0.69
CA VAL A 301 25.71 -8.35 -0.46
C VAL A 301 24.85 -8.76 -1.65
N PHE A 302 24.77 -7.89 -2.66
CA PHE A 302 24.10 -8.21 -3.92
C PHE A 302 25.07 -8.94 -4.85
N GLY A 303 24.71 -10.15 -5.28
CA GLY A 303 25.51 -10.92 -6.24
C GLY A 303 25.57 -10.26 -7.62
N ALA A 304 26.56 -10.66 -8.45
CA ALA A 304 26.77 -10.09 -9.78
C ALA A 304 25.55 -10.22 -10.74
N MET A 305 24.74 -11.26 -10.53
CA MET A 305 23.51 -11.52 -11.30
C MET A 305 22.25 -10.86 -10.70
N SER A 306 22.35 -10.20 -9.55
CA SER A 306 21.21 -9.54 -8.91
C SER A 306 20.67 -8.42 -9.80
N GLY A 307 19.38 -8.52 -10.16
CA GLY A 307 18.71 -7.57 -11.03
C GLY A 307 19.07 -7.70 -12.52
N ASN A 308 19.77 -8.76 -12.92
CA ASN A 308 20.05 -9.07 -14.32
C ASN A 308 18.81 -9.74 -14.96
N LEU A 309 18.29 -9.13 -16.02
CA LEU A 309 17.17 -9.61 -16.84
C LEU A 309 17.63 -10.28 -18.15
N GLY A 310 18.93 -10.35 -18.41
CA GLY A 310 19.50 -10.93 -19.63
C GLY A 310 19.01 -12.36 -19.89
N SER A 311 18.97 -13.21 -18.85
CA SER A 311 18.46 -14.59 -18.95
C SER A 311 16.95 -14.67 -19.17
N VAL A 312 16.20 -13.65 -18.75
CA VAL A 312 14.74 -13.55 -18.89
C VAL A 312 14.36 -13.00 -20.25
N LEU A 313 15.16 -12.06 -20.76
CA LEU A 313 14.92 -11.36 -22.01
C LEU A 313 15.52 -12.07 -23.22
N SER A 314 16.49 -12.98 -23.05
CA SER A 314 17.04 -13.83 -24.11
C SER A 314 16.02 -14.88 -24.58
N GLY A 315 15.00 -14.46 -25.31
CA GLY A 315 14.08 -15.38 -25.98
C GLY A 315 14.69 -15.85 -27.29
N GLY A 316 15.25 -17.06 -27.31
CA GLY A 316 15.38 -17.95 -28.48
C GLY A 316 15.98 -17.43 -29.79
N GLY A 317 16.45 -16.20 -29.86
CA GLY A 317 16.77 -15.49 -31.10
C GLY A 317 18.26 -15.41 -31.40
N ALA A 318 18.91 -16.58 -31.52
CA ALA A 318 20.15 -16.74 -32.28
C ALA A 318 20.22 -18.20 -32.77
N GLY A 319 19.58 -18.48 -33.92
CA GLY A 319 19.80 -19.72 -34.68
C GLY A 319 19.06 -20.96 -34.16
N GLY A 320 17.76 -21.05 -34.43
CA GLY A 320 16.99 -22.26 -34.15
C GLY A 320 15.68 -22.27 -34.93
N ALA A 321 15.77 -22.50 -36.24
CA ALA A 321 14.60 -22.87 -37.02
C ALA A 321 14.02 -24.19 -36.48
N GLY A 322 12.75 -24.20 -36.09
CA GLY A 322 12.01 -25.45 -35.84
C GLY A 322 11.48 -25.66 -34.42
N SER A 323 10.53 -24.83 -34.00
CA SER A 323 9.55 -25.20 -32.97
C SER A 323 8.35 -24.27 -33.07
N THR A 324 7.29 -24.72 -33.73
CA THR A 324 6.07 -23.95 -34.00
C THR A 324 5.14 -23.77 -32.79
N ASN A 325 5.59 -24.09 -31.57
CA ASN A 325 4.76 -24.04 -30.35
C ASN A 325 5.32 -23.15 -29.23
N SER A 326 6.32 -22.29 -29.49
CA SER A 326 6.74 -21.31 -28.49
C SER A 326 5.77 -20.12 -28.50
N VAL A 327 4.93 -20.00 -27.47
CA VAL A 327 4.17 -18.78 -27.21
C VAL A 327 5.19 -17.64 -27.09
N ASP A 328 5.14 -16.68 -28.03
CA ASP A 328 6.05 -15.54 -28.00
C ASP A 328 5.61 -14.56 -26.91
N LEU A 329 6.11 -14.79 -25.70
CA LEU A 329 5.85 -13.95 -24.54
C LEU A 329 6.49 -12.58 -24.76
N SER A 330 5.72 -11.52 -24.53
CA SER A 330 6.22 -10.15 -24.52
C SER A 330 7.28 -9.94 -23.43
N PRO A 331 8.19 -8.94 -23.56
CA PRO A 331 9.15 -8.63 -22.50
C PRO A 331 8.50 -8.39 -21.13
N VAL A 332 7.30 -7.80 -21.10
CA VAL A 332 6.52 -7.56 -19.88
C VAL A 332 6.11 -8.88 -19.23
N GLU A 333 5.58 -9.82 -20.01
CA GLU A 333 5.19 -11.15 -19.50
C GLU A 333 6.39 -11.95 -19.02
N ARG A 334 7.53 -11.88 -19.73
CA ARG A 334 8.77 -12.57 -19.31
C ARG A 334 9.28 -12.04 -17.97
N VAL A 335 9.34 -10.71 -17.80
CA VAL A 335 9.73 -10.09 -16.53
C VAL A 335 8.72 -10.42 -15.43
N SER A 336 7.41 -10.36 -15.71
CA SER A 336 6.35 -10.72 -14.76
C SER A 336 6.48 -12.18 -14.28
N GLY A 337 6.68 -13.12 -15.20
CA GLY A 337 6.92 -14.53 -14.89
C GLY A 337 8.17 -14.73 -14.03
N SER A 338 9.27 -14.08 -14.40
CA SER A 338 10.52 -14.12 -13.61
C SER A 338 10.34 -13.59 -12.19
N LEU A 339 9.63 -12.46 -12.02
CA LEU A 339 9.36 -11.90 -10.70
C LEU A 339 8.44 -12.80 -9.86
N THR A 340 7.49 -13.48 -10.49
CA THR A 340 6.56 -14.39 -9.82
C THR A 340 7.28 -15.63 -9.28
N ILE A 341 8.20 -16.21 -10.06
CA ILE A 341 9.01 -17.37 -9.63
C ILE A 341 9.89 -17.03 -8.42
N ASN A 342 10.41 -15.80 -8.35
CA ASN A 342 11.24 -15.34 -7.23
C ASN A 342 10.44 -14.90 -6.00
N ARG A 343 9.11 -15.02 -6.00
CA ARG A 343 8.30 -14.76 -4.79
C ARG A 343 8.42 -15.96 -3.85
N ASN A 344 8.93 -15.71 -2.64
CA ASN A 344 8.70 -16.63 -1.53
C ASN A 344 7.21 -16.60 -1.20
N PHE A 345 6.47 -17.65 -1.58
CA PHE A 345 5.15 -17.94 -1.02
C PHE A 345 5.32 -18.47 0.40
N SER A 346 5.56 -17.57 1.36
CA SER A 346 5.33 -17.89 2.77
C SER A 346 3.85 -17.63 3.05
N TYR A 347 3.08 -18.70 3.18
CA TYR A 347 1.66 -18.66 3.60
C TYR A 347 1.54 -18.39 5.10
#